data_AF-A0A7S3ESB7-F1
#
_entry.id   AF-A0A7S3ESB7-F1
#
_cell.length_a   1.000
_cell.length_b   1.000
_cell.length_c   1.000
_cell.angle_alpha   90.00
_cell.angle_beta   90.00
_cell.angle_gamma   90.00
#
_symmetry.space_group_name_H-M   'P 1'
#
loop_
_entity.id
_entity.type
_entity.pdbx_description
1 polymer ?
#
loop_
_entity_poly.entity_id
_entity_poly.type
_entity_poly.pdbx_seq_one_letter_code
_entity_poly.pdbx_strand_id
1 'polypeptide(L)'
;AVANLLAFCSNSVIDKLFMSSSDQSASGMAMLTQLFSIPISIGTEAAFGNSKVSLSSVTSLALSLNGRSLLALFLTGALAALLGQCYARCYKCASATAVTFAGNVNKVIAILLSLVLFGAKRTTVTQVFGMVVCLCGAFAFSLLRVRERVGGDEEKRD
;
A
#
# COMPACT_ATOMS: atom_id res chain seq x y z
N ALA A 1 2.77 -6.92 -20.00
CA ALA A 1 2.48 -5.63 -19.34
C ALA A 1 1.04 -5.56 -18.83
N VAL A 2 0.01 -5.67 -19.70
CA VAL A 2 -1.41 -5.60 -19.30
C VAL A 2 -1.84 -6.73 -18.36
N ALA A 3 -1.37 -7.96 -18.58
CA ALA A 3 -1.65 -9.10 -17.68
C ALA A 3 -1.10 -8.89 -16.25
N ASN A 4 0.12 -8.38 -16.12
CA ASN A 4 0.70 -8.05 -14.79
C ASN A 4 -0.05 -6.90 -14.12
N LEU A 5 -0.50 -5.91 -14.89
CA LEU A 5 -1.32 -4.82 -14.37
C LEU A 5 -2.66 -5.35 -13.84
N LEU A 6 -3.34 -6.21 -14.62
CA LEU A 6 -4.59 -6.83 -14.20
C LEU A 6 -4.41 -7.73 -12.97
N ALA A 7 -3.36 -8.55 -12.93
CA ALA A 7 -3.04 -9.37 -11.77
C ALA A 7 -2.79 -8.49 -10.52
N PHE A 8 -2.02 -7.41 -10.65
CA PHE A 8 -1.74 -6.48 -9.57
C PHE A 8 -3.00 -5.73 -9.09
N CYS A 9 -3.84 -5.29 -10.02
CA CYS A 9 -5.11 -4.63 -9.73
C CYS A 9 -6.08 -5.59 -9.03
N SER A 10 -6.23 -6.81 -9.53
CA SER A 10 -7.07 -7.85 -8.91
C SER A 10 -6.58 -8.18 -7.51
N ASN A 11 -5.28 -8.34 -7.31
CA ASN A 11 -4.71 -8.63 -5.99
C ASN A 11 -4.97 -7.48 -5.00
N SER A 12 -4.81 -6.23 -5.46
CA SER A 12 -5.08 -5.03 -4.66
C SER A 12 -6.57 -4.87 -4.30
N VAL A 13 -7.48 -5.33 -5.17
CA VAL A 13 -8.93 -5.30 -4.92
C VAL A 13 -9.34 -6.42 -3.96
N ILE A 14 -8.81 -7.64 -4.16
CA ILE A 14 -9.07 -8.80 -3.30
C ILE A 14 -8.61 -8.52 -1.88
N ASP A 15 -7.39 -8.00 -1.68
CA ASP A 15 -6.87 -7.65 -0.36
C ASP A 15 -7.76 -6.63 0.36
N LYS A 16 -8.26 -5.62 -0.37
CA LYS A 16 -9.15 -4.60 0.18
C LYS A 16 -10.54 -5.14 0.50
N LEU A 17 -11.07 -6.05 -0.31
CA LEU A 17 -12.34 -6.71 -0.05
C LEU A 17 -12.25 -7.61 1.19
N PHE A 18 -11.21 -8.43 1.29
CA PHE A 18 -10.96 -9.25 2.48
C PHE A 18 -10.77 -8.42 3.75
N MET A 19 -10.08 -7.27 3.65
CA MET A 19 -9.93 -6.34 4.78
C MET A 19 -11.22 -5.65 5.22
N SER A 20 -12.18 -5.46 4.31
CA SER A 20 -13.43 -4.76 4.61
C SER A 20 -14.52 -5.65 5.19
N SER A 21 -14.46 -6.97 5.02
CA SER A 21 -15.53 -7.92 5.39
C SER A 21 -15.19 -8.86 6.54
N SER A 22 -14.00 -8.77 7.13
CA SER A 22 -13.54 -9.72 8.14
C SER A 22 -13.72 -9.20 9.56
N ASP A 23 -14.37 -9.99 10.43
CA ASP A 23 -14.51 -9.73 11.87
C ASP A 23 -13.19 -9.86 12.65
N GLN A 24 -12.10 -10.25 11.98
CA GLN A 24 -10.80 -10.41 12.61
C GLN A 24 -10.20 -9.11 13.16
N SER A 25 -9.32 -9.26 14.15
CA SER A 25 -8.54 -8.14 14.67
C SER A 25 -7.68 -7.53 13.56
N ALA A 26 -7.48 -6.21 13.61
CA ALA A 26 -6.68 -5.49 12.62
C ALA A 26 -5.26 -6.07 12.47
N SER A 27 -4.70 -6.56 13.58
CA SER A 27 -3.40 -7.25 13.57
C SER A 27 -3.46 -8.61 12.87
N GLY A 28 -4.55 -9.37 13.04
CA GLY A 28 -4.74 -10.66 12.35
C GLY A 28 -4.85 -10.50 10.84
N MET A 29 -5.59 -9.49 10.38
CA MET A 29 -5.71 -9.19 8.95
C MET A 29 -4.37 -8.76 8.34
N ALA A 30 -3.61 -7.89 9.01
CA ALA A 30 -2.30 -7.48 8.51
C ALA A 30 -1.33 -8.66 8.38
N MET A 31 -1.37 -9.60 9.33
CA MET A 31 -0.56 -10.82 9.30
C MET A 31 -0.99 -11.74 8.15
N LEU A 32 -2.29 -11.96 7.95
CA LEU A 32 -2.80 -12.78 6.85
C LEU A 32 -2.45 -12.19 5.48
N THR A 33 -2.61 -10.88 5.30
CA THR A 33 -2.26 -10.22 4.02
C THR A 33 -0.77 -10.38 3.74
N GLN A 34 0.09 -10.22 4.74
CA GLN A 34 1.54 -10.44 4.57
C GLN A 34 1.86 -11.91 4.29
N LEU A 35 1.20 -12.83 4.99
CA LEU A 35 1.38 -14.27 4.83
C LEU A 35 0.96 -14.76 3.44
N PHE A 36 -0.12 -14.23 2.87
CA PHE A 36 -0.60 -14.61 1.54
C PHE A 36 0.08 -13.83 0.41
N SER A 37 0.50 -12.59 0.63
CA SER A 37 1.15 -11.78 -0.40
C SER A 37 2.41 -12.42 -0.97
N ILE A 38 3.21 -13.10 -0.14
CA ILE A 38 4.47 -13.73 -0.54
C ILE A 38 4.24 -14.98 -1.43
N PRO A 39 3.44 -15.98 -1.01
CA PRO A 39 3.10 -17.12 -1.86
C PRO A 39 2.42 -16.72 -3.16
N ILE A 40 1.51 -15.75 -3.12
CA ILE A 40 0.83 -15.25 -4.32
C ILE A 40 1.85 -14.61 -5.27
N SER A 41 2.76 -13.78 -4.76
CA SER A 41 3.80 -13.14 -5.59
C SER A 41 4.71 -14.19 -6.25
N ILE A 42 5.16 -15.19 -5.50
CA ILE A 42 5.99 -16.29 -6.02
C ILE A 42 5.19 -17.10 -7.06
N GLY A 43 3.93 -17.43 -6.76
CA GLY A 43 3.05 -18.17 -7.67
C GLY A 43 2.78 -17.42 -8.98
N THR A 44 2.60 -16.10 -8.91
CA THR A 44 2.42 -15.27 -10.12
C THR A 44 3.69 -15.21 -10.97
N GLU A 45 4.88 -15.06 -10.38
CA GLU A 45 6.14 -15.08 -11.14
C GLU A 45 6.41 -16.46 -11.76
N ALA A 46 6.06 -17.54 -11.05
CA ALA A 46 6.16 -18.90 -11.56
C ALA A 46 5.17 -19.20 -12.71
N ALA A 47 3.93 -18.72 -12.62
CA ALA A 47 2.89 -18.95 -13.62
C ALA A 47 3.10 -18.13 -14.91
N PHE A 48 3.64 -16.92 -14.82
CA PHE A 48 3.84 -16.03 -15.97
C PHE A 48 5.24 -16.13 -16.61
N GLY A 49 6.02 -17.16 -16.26
CA GLY A 49 7.17 -17.59 -17.07
C GLY A 49 8.49 -16.84 -16.82
N ASN A 50 8.62 -16.07 -15.73
CA ASN A 50 9.92 -15.58 -15.28
C ASN A 50 10.63 -16.69 -14.47
N SER A 51 11.08 -17.75 -15.15
CA SER A 51 11.68 -18.97 -14.58
C SER A 51 13.01 -18.79 -13.82
N LYS A 52 13.35 -17.58 -13.36
CA LYS A 52 14.57 -17.29 -12.60
C LYS A 52 14.40 -17.42 -11.08
N VAL A 53 13.17 -17.56 -10.58
CA VAL A 53 12.91 -17.76 -9.15
C VAL A 53 12.93 -19.25 -8.84
N SER A 54 14.12 -19.85 -8.82
CA SER A 54 14.30 -21.19 -8.24
C SER A 54 14.48 -21.08 -6.73
N LEU A 55 13.98 -22.04 -5.97
CA LEU A 55 14.23 -22.18 -4.53
C LEU A 55 15.74 -22.14 -4.20
N SER A 56 16.58 -22.65 -5.12
CA SER A 56 18.04 -22.60 -5.02
C SER A 56 18.62 -21.19 -5.20
N SER A 57 17.97 -20.31 -5.97
CA SER A 57 18.36 -18.91 -6.16
C SER A 57 17.98 -18.04 -4.97
N VAL A 58 16.91 -18.38 -4.26
CA VAL A 58 16.51 -17.70 -3.01
C VAL A 58 17.48 -18.03 -1.88
N THR A 59 17.88 -19.31 -1.78
CA THR A 59 18.86 -19.74 -0.76
C THR A 59 20.26 -19.22 -1.04
N SER A 60 20.70 -19.16 -2.31
CA SER A 60 21.99 -18.57 -2.64
C SER A 60 22.02 -17.05 -2.41
N LEU A 61 20.91 -16.35 -2.67
CA LEU A 61 20.78 -14.93 -2.37
C LEU A 61 20.77 -14.69 -0.85
N ALA A 62 20.07 -15.52 -0.07
CA ALA A 62 20.06 -15.43 1.39
C ALA A 62 21.45 -15.59 2.00
N LEU A 63 22.27 -16.49 1.44
CA LEU A 63 23.64 -16.73 1.87
C LEU A 63 24.65 -15.68 1.38
N SER A 64 24.36 -14.93 0.31
CA SER A 64 25.25 -13.88 -0.22
C SER A 64 24.98 -12.49 0.35
N LEU A 65 23.93 -12.33 1.16
CA LEU A 65 23.59 -11.04 1.78
C LEU A 65 24.59 -10.67 2.89
N ASN A 66 25.24 -9.52 2.73
CA ASN A 66 26.01 -8.90 3.80
C ASN A 66 25.14 -8.61 5.03
N GLY A 67 25.73 -8.70 6.23
CA GLY A 67 25.00 -8.47 7.50
C GLY A 67 24.29 -7.11 7.58
N ARG A 68 24.82 -6.07 6.93
CA ARG A 68 24.17 -4.75 6.82
C ARG A 68 22.88 -4.81 5.99
N SER A 69 22.88 -5.53 4.88
CA SER A 69 21.70 -5.72 4.04
C SER A 69 20.64 -6.57 4.75
N LEU A 70 21.07 -7.56 5.51
CA LEU A 70 20.20 -8.42 6.30
C LEU A 70 19.51 -7.64 7.43
N LEU A 71 20.25 -6.77 8.13
CA LEU A 71 19.70 -5.84 9.12
C LEU A 71 18.69 -4.86 8.49
N ALA A 72 19.01 -4.29 7.33
CA ALA A 72 18.11 -3.40 6.61
C ALA A 72 16.81 -4.11 6.18
N LEU A 73 16.91 -5.36 5.72
CA LEU A 73 15.77 -6.22 5.39
C LEU A 73 14.89 -6.47 6.63
N PHE A 74 15.50 -6.84 7.75
CA PHE A 74 14.77 -7.10 8.99
C PHE A 74 14.05 -5.84 9.50
N LEU A 75 14.74 -4.70 9.54
CA LEU A 75 14.15 -3.42 9.95
C LEU A 75 13.01 -3.00 9.02
N THR A 76 13.21 -3.14 7.70
CA THR A 76 12.17 -2.80 6.72
C THR A 76 10.97 -3.73 6.86
N GLY A 77 11.18 -5.03 7.11
CA GLY A 77 10.11 -5.99 7.37
C GLY A 77 9.33 -5.66 8.64
N ALA A 78 10.01 -5.33 9.74
CA ALA A 78 9.37 -4.94 10.98
C ALA A 78 8.53 -3.66 10.83
N LEU A 79 9.07 -2.65 10.14
CA LEU A 79 8.34 -1.40 9.84
C LEU A 79 7.16 -1.63 8.90
N ALA A 80 7.31 -2.51 7.91
CA ALA A 80 6.22 -2.91 7.02
C ALA A 80 5.09 -3.62 7.80
N ALA A 81 5.43 -4.46 8.78
CA ALA A 81 4.46 -5.10 9.66
C ALA A 81 3.65 -4.07 10.46
N LEU A 82 4.33 -3.09 11.06
CA LEU A 82 3.70 -1.98 11.79
C LEU A 82 2.80 -1.13 10.88
N LEU A 83 3.26 -0.81 9.65
CA LEU A 83 2.45 -0.12 8.65
C LEU A 83 1.18 -0.91 8.31
N GLY A 84 1.29 -2.23 8.14
CA GLY A 84 0.13 -3.11 7.91
C GLY A 84 -0.90 -3.02 9.03
N GLN A 85 -0.46 -3.04 10.30
CA GLN A 85 -1.34 -2.87 11.45
C GLN A 85 -2.03 -1.49 11.46
N CYS A 86 -1.31 -0.42 11.12
CA CYS A 86 -1.88 0.92 11.00
C CYS A 86 -2.97 0.96 9.92
N TYR A 87 -2.71 0.41 8.73
CA TYR A 87 -3.71 0.33 7.66
C TYR A 87 -4.95 -0.44 8.08
N ALA A 88 -4.78 -1.59 8.72
CA ALA A 88 -5.90 -2.40 9.20
C ALA A 88 -6.74 -1.66 10.26
N ARG A 89 -6.11 -0.85 11.13
CA ARG A 89 -6.86 0.04 12.04
C ARG A 89 -7.58 1.16 11.27
N CYS A 90 -6.95 1.76 10.27
CA CYS A 90 -7.61 2.76 9.43
C CYS A 90 -8.85 2.20 8.72
N TYR A 91 -8.81 0.96 8.21
CA TYR A 91 -9.98 0.31 7.61
C TYR A 91 -11.11 0.01 8.60
N LYS A 92 -10.82 -0.10 9.91
CA LYS A 92 -11.87 -0.20 10.94
C LYS A 92 -12.51 1.15 11.27
N CYS A 93 -11.77 2.25 11.15
CA CYS A 93 -12.25 3.58 11.54
C CYS A 93 -12.81 4.40 10.37
N ALA A 94 -12.48 4.05 9.13
CA ALA A 94 -12.84 4.81 7.94
C ALA A 94 -13.25 3.89 6.78
N SER A 95 -14.01 4.45 5.84
CA SER A 95 -14.42 3.70 4.64
C SER A 95 -13.22 3.33 3.77
N ALA A 96 -13.32 2.21 3.05
CA ALA A 96 -12.27 1.76 2.14
C ALA A 96 -11.85 2.83 1.10
N THR A 97 -12.81 3.67 0.67
CA THR A 97 -12.56 4.82 -0.21
C THR A 97 -11.68 5.87 0.47
N ALA A 98 -12.00 6.24 1.72
CA ALA A 98 -11.21 7.22 2.47
C ALA A 98 -9.79 6.73 2.75
N VAL A 99 -9.64 5.45 3.11
CA VAL A 99 -8.31 4.82 3.29
C VAL A 99 -7.52 4.80 1.99
N THR A 100 -8.19 4.61 0.85
CA THR A 100 -7.54 4.64 -0.48
C THR A 100 -7.03 6.04 -0.83
N PHE A 101 -7.82 7.10 -0.60
CA PHE A 101 -7.37 8.48 -0.78
C PHE A 101 -6.20 8.82 0.16
N ALA A 102 -6.29 8.45 1.43
CA ALA A 102 -5.21 8.64 2.40
C ALA A 102 -3.92 7.89 1.98
N GLY A 103 -4.05 6.68 1.45
CA GLY A 103 -2.91 5.91 0.92
C GLY A 103 -2.24 6.59 -0.28
N ASN A 104 -3.00 7.26 -1.14
CA ASN A 104 -2.45 8.03 -2.24
C ASN A 104 -1.71 9.29 -1.74
N VAL A 105 -2.22 9.98 -0.72
CA VAL A 105 -1.51 11.09 -0.04
C VAL A 105 -0.21 10.59 0.60
N ASN A 106 -0.23 9.44 1.27
CA ASN A 106 0.96 8.83 1.86
C ASN A 106 2.06 8.57 0.81
N LYS A 107 1.69 8.11 -0.40
CA LYS A 107 2.63 7.95 -1.51
C LYS A 107 3.25 9.29 -1.95
N VAL A 108 2.46 10.37 -2.00
CA VAL A 108 2.99 11.71 -2.32
C VAL A 108 4.00 12.17 -1.28
N ILE A 109 3.70 11.98 0.01
CA ILE A 109 4.63 12.33 1.10
C ILE A 109 5.92 11.50 1.00
N ALA A 110 5.84 10.21 0.68
CA ALA A 110 7.01 9.37 0.47
C ALA A 110 7.89 9.87 -0.69
N ILE A 111 7.28 10.32 -1.79
CA ILE A 111 8.02 10.92 -2.91
C ILE A 111 8.70 12.23 -2.46
N LEU A 112 8.01 13.11 -1.74
CA LEU A 112 8.60 14.34 -1.20
C LEU A 112 9.76 14.07 -0.22
N LEU A 113 9.63 13.07 0.65
CA LEU A 113 10.71 12.64 1.54
C LEU A 113 11.92 12.11 0.76
N SER A 114 11.68 11.28 -0.26
CA SER A 114 12.76 10.77 -1.11
C SER A 114 13.48 11.88 -1.87
N LEU A 115 12.75 12.92 -2.28
CA LEU A 115 13.29 14.11 -2.92
C LEU A 115 14.24 14.87 -1.98
N VAL A 116 13.85 15.01 -0.71
CA VAL A 116 14.66 15.68 0.31
C VAL A 116 15.89 14.84 0.68
N LEU A 117 15.74 13.53 0.85
CA LEU A 117 16.80 12.63 1.34
C LEU A 117 17.82 12.25 0.25
N PHE A 118 17.38 12.05 -0.99
CA PHE A 118 18.21 11.55 -2.09
C PHE A 118 18.46 12.59 -3.20
N GLY A 119 17.89 13.80 -3.06
CA GLY A 119 18.02 14.89 -4.01
C GLY A 119 17.12 14.75 -5.25
N ALA A 120 16.81 15.88 -5.88
CA ALA A 120 15.81 15.99 -6.95
C ALA A 120 16.24 15.45 -8.33
N LYS A 121 17.30 14.63 -8.41
CA LYS A 121 17.95 14.27 -9.68
C LYS A 121 17.10 13.40 -10.63
N ARG A 122 15.97 12.83 -10.18
CA ARG A 122 15.15 11.90 -10.97
C ARG A 122 13.67 12.26 -11.07
N THR A 123 13.25 13.41 -10.57
CA THR A 123 11.83 13.76 -10.58
C THR A 123 11.43 14.39 -11.91
N THR A 124 10.56 13.70 -12.65
CA THR A 124 10.04 14.21 -13.92
C THR A 124 8.89 15.18 -13.70
N VAL A 125 8.70 16.11 -14.64
CA VAL A 125 7.57 17.07 -14.62
C VAL A 125 6.22 16.34 -14.54
N THR A 126 6.11 15.18 -15.18
CA THR A 126 4.92 14.30 -15.12
C THR A 126 4.65 13.76 -13.72
N GLN A 127 5.68 13.45 -12.93
CA GLN A 127 5.51 13.02 -11.54
C GLN A 127 5.03 14.18 -10.67
N VAL A 128 5.56 15.39 -10.88
CA VAL A 128 5.11 16.60 -10.16
C VAL A 128 3.64 16.88 -10.45
N PHE A 129 3.25 16.85 -11.73
CA PHE A 129 1.84 17.03 -12.10
C PHE A 129 0.93 15.95 -11.49
N GLY A 130 1.36 14.68 -11.53
CA GLY A 130 0.63 13.58 -10.90
C GLY A 130 0.46 13.76 -9.39
N MET A 131 1.47 14.28 -8.68
CA MET A 131 1.38 14.60 -7.25
C MET A 131 0.36 15.71 -6.99
N VAL A 132 0.36 16.77 -7.79
CA VAL A 132 -0.61 17.88 -7.66
C VAL A 132 -2.04 17.38 -7.85
N VAL A 133 -2.30 16.63 -8.93
CA VAL A 133 -3.63 16.06 -9.19
C VAL A 133 -4.08 15.14 -8.06
N CYS A 134 -3.18 14.31 -7.52
CA CYS A 134 -3.44 13.44 -6.39
C CYS A 134 -3.84 14.22 -5.13
N LEU A 135 -3.09 15.27 -4.79
CA LEU A 135 -3.38 16.11 -3.63
C LEU A 135 -4.69 16.90 -3.79
N CYS A 136 -4.94 17.46 -4.98
CA CYS A 136 -6.19 18.14 -5.29
C CYS A 136 -7.40 17.19 -5.16
N GLY A 137 -7.30 15.98 -5.69
CA GLY A 137 -8.35 14.97 -5.57
C GLY A 137 -8.61 14.56 -4.11
N ALA A 138 -7.55 14.36 -3.32
CA ALA A 138 -7.68 14.07 -1.90
C ALA A 138 -8.31 15.23 -1.11
N PHE A 139 -7.91 16.47 -1.41
CA PHE A 139 -8.46 17.67 -0.78
C PHE A 139 -9.95 17.85 -1.12
N ALA A 140 -10.33 17.70 -2.39
CA ALA A 140 -11.72 17.75 -2.81
C ALA A 140 -12.58 16.67 -2.13
N PHE A 141 -12.07 15.44 -2.03
CA PHE A 141 -12.74 14.36 -1.30
C PHE A 141 -12.94 14.70 0.19
N SER A 142 -11.92 15.25 0.86
CA SER A 142 -12.01 15.68 2.26
C SER A 142 -13.06 16.78 2.45
N LEU A 143 -13.13 17.77 1.56
CA LEU A 143 -14.13 18.85 1.64
C LEU A 143 -15.55 18.32 1.46
N LEU A 144 -15.78 17.42 0.50
CA LEU A 144 -17.09 16.80 0.31
C LEU A 144 -17.54 16.01 1.54
N ARG A 145 -16.62 15.25 2.15
CA ARG A 145 -16.91 14.51 3.40
C ARG A 145 -17.23 15.41 4.58
N VAL A 146 -16.57 16.57 4.70
CA VAL A 146 -16.90 17.56 5.74
C VAL A 146 -18.30 18.12 5.50
N ARG A 147 -18.62 18.47 4.26
CA ARG A 147 -19.94 19.00 3.90
C ARG A 147 -21.08 17.99 4.16
N GLU A 148 -20.88 16.71 3.84
CA GLU A 148 -21.84 15.65 4.16
C GLU A 148 -22.11 15.52 5.67
N ARG A 149 -21.07 15.66 6.51
CA ARG A 149 -21.26 15.61 7.97
C ARG A 149 -22.02 16.82 8.49
N VAL A 150 -21.68 18.02 8.04
CA VAL A 150 -22.32 19.26 8.49
C VAL A 150 -23.79 19.32 8.03
N GLY A 151 -24.09 18.91 6.80
CA GLY A 151 -25.46 18.88 6.29
C GLY A 151 -26.34 17.80 6.94
N GLY A 152 -25.77 16.65 7.33
CA GLY A 152 -26.51 15.59 8.03
C GLY A 152 -26.81 15.87 9.50
N ASP A 153 -26.08 16.79 10.14
CA ASP A 153 -26.35 17.23 11.51
C ASP A 153 -27.51 18.26 11.59
N GLU A 154 -27.81 18.96 10.50
CA GLU A 154 -28.99 19.84 10.40
C GLU A 154 -30.27 19.02 10.21
N GLU A 155 -30.26 17.99 9.36
CA GLU A 155 -31.43 17.13 9.08
C GLU A 155 -31.87 16.27 10.28
N LYS A 156 -31.00 16.06 11.28
CA LYS A 156 -31.33 15.33 12.52
C LYS A 156 -31.87 16.21 13.66
N ARG A 157 -31.91 17.53 13.48
CA ARG A 157 -32.44 18.48 14.47
C ARG A 157 -33.89 18.90 14.22
N ASP A 158 -34.46 18.51 13.10
CA ASP A 158 -35.89 18.66 12.76
C ASP A 158 -36.65 17.34 13.01
#